data_AF-A0A8B6HAF4-F1
#
_entry.id   AF-A0A8B6HAF4-F1
#
_cell.length_a   1.000
_cell.length_b   1.000
_cell.length_c   1.000
_cell.angle_alpha   90.00
_cell.angle_beta   90.00
_cell.angle_gamma   90.00
#
_symmetry.space_group_name_H-M   'P 1'
#
loop_
_entity.id
_entity.type
_entity.pdbx_description
1 polymer ?
#
loop_
_entity_poly.entity_id
_entity_poly.type
_entity_poly.pdbx_seq_one_letter_code
_entity_poly.pdbx_strand_id
1 'polypeptide(L)'
;MTNLYQLYLHGNNISHIEEHAFGNLTSLTWLELSGNPLNCDCSIFPFWSWLIERASLGTTAKCSNGTLVTSLQSAVLDICHPDNCPQCLNGGKCEAMGYELICDCIGQWTGTFCQESQCTSYDCGFGDCYIEPVNGTAQCLCRDRYVNYCPEM
;
A
#
# COMPACT_ATOMS: atom_id res chain seq x y z
N MET A 1 -25.26 -15.21 1.96
CA MET A 1 -24.28 -16.13 2.57
C MET A 1 -23.89 -17.17 1.53
N THR A 2 -22.59 -17.43 1.36
CA THR A 2 -22.07 -18.40 0.39
C THR A 2 -21.72 -19.72 1.09
N ASN A 3 -22.28 -20.84 0.62
CA ASN A 3 -22.12 -22.18 1.21
C ASN A 3 -20.85 -22.92 0.71
N LEU A 4 -19.78 -22.19 0.41
CA LEU A 4 -18.55 -22.80 -0.11
C LEU A 4 -17.68 -23.29 1.06
N TYR A 5 -17.44 -24.61 1.12
CA TYR A 5 -16.67 -25.24 2.20
C TYR A 5 -15.20 -25.48 1.82
N GLN A 6 -14.94 -25.83 0.56
CA GLN A 6 -13.59 -26.14 0.09
C GLN A 6 -13.34 -25.38 -1.20
N LEU A 7 -12.17 -24.75 -1.32
CA LEU A 7 -11.74 -24.02 -2.49
C LEU A 7 -10.38 -24.54 -2.96
N TYR A 8 -10.33 -24.99 -4.21
CA TYR A 8 -9.13 -25.55 -4.84
C TYR A 8 -8.62 -24.62 -5.93
N LEU A 9 -7.45 -24.03 -5.70
CA LEU A 9 -6.77 -23.08 -6.59
C LEU A 9 -5.32 -23.49 -6.89
N HIS A 10 -4.92 -24.73 -6.57
CA HIS A 10 -3.55 -25.21 -6.81
C HIS A 10 -3.14 -25.18 -8.29
N GLY A 11 -1.84 -25.03 -8.53
CA GLY A 11 -1.24 -25.11 -9.87
C GLY A 11 -1.65 -23.97 -10.81
N ASN A 12 -2.10 -22.83 -10.26
CA ASN A 12 -2.36 -21.61 -11.02
C ASN A 12 -1.14 -20.67 -10.95
N ASN A 13 -1.27 -19.50 -11.58
CA ASN A 13 -0.25 -18.45 -11.57
C ASN A 13 -0.65 -17.29 -10.63
N ILE A 14 -1.27 -17.60 -9.49
CA ILE A 14 -1.69 -16.58 -8.52
C ILE A 14 -0.43 -16.09 -7.79
N SER A 15 -0.02 -14.85 -8.06
CA SER A 15 1.08 -14.20 -7.34
C SER A 15 0.61 -13.20 -6.29
N HIS A 16 -0.61 -12.70 -6.41
CA HIS A 16 -1.20 -11.72 -5.49
C HIS A 16 -2.63 -12.14 -5.12
N ILE A 17 -3.00 -11.92 -3.86
CA ILE A 17 -4.36 -12.12 -3.36
C ILE A 17 -4.85 -10.77 -2.85
N GLU A 18 -5.89 -10.25 -3.51
CA GLU A 18 -6.48 -8.96 -3.13
C GLU A 18 -7.08 -8.99 -1.72
N GLU A 19 -7.11 -7.81 -1.10
CA GLU A 19 -7.81 -7.63 0.16
C GLU A 19 -9.28 -8.07 0.02
N HIS A 20 -9.78 -8.79 1.03
CA HIS A 20 -11.13 -9.34 1.07
C HIS A 20 -11.51 -10.34 -0.03
N ALA A 21 -10.57 -10.86 -0.83
CA ALA A 21 -10.86 -11.87 -1.88
C ALA A 21 -11.67 -13.07 -1.34
N PHE A 22 -11.47 -13.43 -0.07
CA PHE A 22 -12.17 -14.52 0.62
C PHE A 22 -13.06 -14.06 1.79
N GLY A 23 -13.28 -12.76 1.96
CA GLY A 23 -13.95 -12.19 3.14
C GLY A 23 -15.39 -12.69 3.33
N ASN A 24 -16.10 -12.94 2.22
CA ASN A 24 -17.48 -13.43 2.26
C ASN A 24 -17.60 -14.96 2.41
N LEU A 25 -16.50 -15.71 2.29
CA LEU A 25 -16.47 -17.18 2.34
C LEU A 25 -16.46 -17.68 3.79
N THR A 26 -17.50 -17.34 4.55
CA THR A 26 -17.58 -17.63 6.00
C THR A 26 -17.66 -19.13 6.31
N SER A 27 -18.21 -19.95 5.40
CA SER A 27 -18.29 -21.41 5.56
C SER A 27 -17.03 -22.18 5.15
N LEU A 28 -16.00 -21.50 4.63
CA LEU A 28 -14.78 -22.16 4.12
C LEU A 28 -13.98 -22.84 5.25
N THR A 29 -13.58 -24.08 5.04
CA THR A 29 -12.77 -24.88 5.97
C THR A 29 -11.48 -25.40 5.34
N TRP A 30 -11.36 -25.36 4.01
CA TRP A 30 -10.14 -25.74 3.28
C TRP A 30 -9.85 -24.80 2.10
N LEU A 31 -8.61 -24.32 2.02
CA LEU A 31 -8.09 -23.51 0.91
C LEU A 31 -6.80 -24.13 0.35
N GLU A 32 -6.88 -24.72 -0.83
CA GLU A 32 -5.75 -25.33 -1.50
C GLU A 32 -5.10 -24.34 -2.48
N LEU A 33 -3.87 -23.91 -2.19
CA LEU A 33 -3.12 -22.89 -2.96
C LEU A 33 -1.72 -23.38 -3.40
N SER A 34 -1.39 -24.66 -3.22
CA SER A 34 -0.06 -25.16 -3.58
C SER A 34 0.26 -24.98 -5.07
N GLY A 35 1.55 -24.79 -5.39
CA GLY A 35 1.99 -24.59 -6.77
C GLY A 35 1.63 -23.23 -7.38
N ASN A 36 1.27 -22.23 -6.56
CA ASN A 36 1.13 -20.83 -6.97
C ASN A 36 2.36 -20.00 -6.56
N PRO A 37 2.82 -19.04 -7.38
CA PRO A 37 3.98 -18.20 -7.08
C PRO A 37 3.61 -17.01 -6.18
N LEU A 38 3.05 -17.25 -4.99
CA LEU A 38 2.59 -16.19 -4.09
C LEU A 38 3.76 -15.26 -3.71
N ASN A 39 3.56 -13.96 -3.93
CA ASN A 39 4.45 -12.93 -3.44
C ASN A 39 4.18 -12.74 -1.94
N CYS A 40 5.24 -12.78 -1.13
CA CYS A 40 5.15 -12.70 0.33
C CYS A 40 5.92 -11.50 0.85
N ASP A 41 5.84 -10.40 0.12
CA ASP A 41 6.25 -9.09 0.58
C ASP A 41 5.13 -8.45 1.42
N CYS A 42 5.19 -7.16 1.73
CA CYS A 42 4.18 -6.53 2.58
C CYS A 42 2.76 -6.54 1.97
N SER A 43 2.61 -6.78 0.67
CA SER A 43 1.28 -6.91 0.05
C SER A 43 0.52 -8.16 0.51
N ILE A 44 1.21 -9.15 1.12
CA ILE A 44 0.57 -10.38 1.63
C ILE A 44 -0.18 -10.15 2.95
N PHE A 45 0.02 -9.01 3.63
CA PHE A 45 -0.51 -8.75 4.96
C PHE A 45 -2.02 -9.03 5.10
N PRO A 46 -2.91 -8.53 4.21
CA PRO A 46 -4.35 -8.75 4.36
C PRO A 46 -4.74 -10.23 4.27
N PHE A 47 -4.10 -10.98 3.37
CA PHE A 47 -4.33 -12.42 3.23
C PHE A 47 -3.77 -13.20 4.43
N TRP A 48 -2.59 -12.82 4.91
CA TRP A 48 -1.97 -13.41 6.10
C TRP A 48 -2.85 -13.19 7.34
N SER A 49 -3.33 -11.96 7.57
CA SER A 49 -4.23 -11.61 8.67
C SER A 49 -5.51 -12.46 8.62
N TRP A 50 -6.15 -12.55 7.44
CA TRP A 50 -7.34 -13.39 7.25
C TRP A 50 -7.09 -14.88 7.55
N LEU A 51 -5.91 -15.42 7.21
CA LEU A 51 -5.55 -16.80 7.54
C LEU A 51 -5.42 -17.03 9.05
N ILE A 52 -4.72 -16.13 9.74
CA ILE A 52 -4.41 -16.29 11.17
C ILE A 52 -5.66 -16.13 12.04
N GLU A 53 -6.59 -15.26 11.65
CA GLU A 53 -7.90 -15.14 12.30
C GLU A 53 -8.76 -16.41 12.19
N ARG A 54 -8.46 -17.28 11.22
CA ARG A 54 -9.18 -18.53 10.95
C ARG A 54 -8.34 -19.75 11.32
N ALA A 55 -7.98 -19.88 12.59
CA ALA A 55 -7.12 -20.96 13.09
C ALA A 55 -7.57 -22.40 12.72
N SER A 56 -8.85 -22.63 12.42
CA SER A 56 -9.39 -23.93 11.99
C SER A 56 -9.42 -24.15 10.48
N LEU A 57 -9.09 -23.14 9.67
CA LEU A 57 -9.00 -23.25 8.21
C LEU A 57 -7.72 -23.99 7.83
N GLY A 58 -7.85 -25.11 7.13
CA GLY A 58 -6.71 -25.78 6.52
C GLY A 58 -6.27 -25.06 5.25
N THR A 59 -4.96 -24.88 5.07
CA THR A 59 -4.39 -24.23 3.88
C THR A 59 -3.05 -24.82 3.47
N THR A 60 -2.73 -24.74 2.18
CA THR A 60 -1.44 -25.11 1.60
C THR A 60 -0.65 -23.93 1.03
N ALA A 61 -1.07 -22.70 1.35
CA ALA A 61 -0.46 -21.48 0.86
C ALA A 61 1.04 -21.38 1.22
N LYS A 62 1.87 -21.24 0.19
CA LYS A 62 3.32 -21.06 0.29
C LYS A 62 3.75 -19.90 -0.57
N CYS A 63 4.71 -19.16 -0.08
CA CYS A 63 5.44 -18.15 -0.84
C CYS A 63 6.16 -18.79 -2.02
N SER A 64 6.50 -17.99 -3.02
CA SER A 64 7.30 -18.40 -4.18
C SER A 64 8.63 -19.08 -3.80
N ASN A 65 9.21 -18.71 -2.65
CA ASN A 65 10.42 -19.33 -2.10
C ASN A 65 10.18 -20.63 -1.28
N GLY A 66 8.93 -21.11 -1.21
CA GLY A 66 8.53 -22.32 -0.51
C GLY A 66 8.17 -22.14 0.97
N THR A 67 8.37 -20.95 1.55
CA THR A 67 8.00 -20.64 2.95
C THR A 67 6.49 -20.72 3.14
N LEU A 68 6.03 -21.29 4.26
CA LEU A 68 4.60 -21.31 4.59
C LEU A 68 4.11 -19.89 4.92
N VAL A 69 2.99 -19.45 4.33
CA VAL A 69 2.44 -18.11 4.60
C VAL A 69 2.15 -17.93 6.09
N THR A 70 1.58 -18.94 6.76
CA THR A 70 1.30 -18.91 8.21
C THR A 70 2.55 -18.79 9.09
N SER A 71 3.74 -19.09 8.57
CA SER A 71 5.00 -18.98 9.32
C SER A 71 5.66 -17.60 9.26
N LEU A 72 5.11 -16.66 8.48
CA LEU A 72 5.68 -15.32 8.26
C LEU A 72 5.51 -14.34 9.43
N GLN A 73 5.17 -14.84 10.63
CA GLN A 73 4.64 -14.02 11.71
C GLN A 73 5.53 -12.84 12.10
N SER A 74 6.84 -13.06 12.24
CA SER A 74 7.79 -11.98 12.58
C SER A 74 7.95 -10.96 11.44
N ALA A 75 8.05 -11.41 10.19
CA ALA A 75 8.26 -10.51 9.05
C ALA A 75 7.01 -9.65 8.77
N VAL A 76 5.82 -10.21 8.97
CA VAL A 76 4.55 -9.53 8.66
C VAL A 76 4.08 -8.63 9.79
N LEU A 77 4.23 -9.04 11.06
CA LEU A 77 3.78 -8.24 12.21
C LEU A 77 4.74 -7.10 12.55
N ASP A 78 6.06 -7.30 12.43
CA ASP A 78 7.02 -6.30 12.89
C ASP A 78 7.33 -5.23 11.83
N ILE A 79 7.02 -5.50 10.55
CA ILE A 79 7.34 -4.60 9.43
C ILE A 79 6.08 -4.23 8.66
N CYS A 80 5.36 -5.21 8.14
CA CYS A 80 4.24 -4.99 7.21
C CYS A 80 2.90 -4.70 7.88
N HIS A 81 2.84 -4.60 9.21
CA HIS A 81 1.61 -4.28 9.92
C HIS A 81 1.19 -2.83 9.65
N PRO A 82 -0.09 -2.54 9.36
CA PRO A 82 -0.59 -1.19 9.11
C PRO A 82 -0.21 -0.17 10.19
N ASP A 83 -0.16 -0.59 11.45
CA ASP A 83 0.24 0.27 12.57
C ASP A 83 1.73 0.69 12.54
N ASN A 84 2.58 -0.04 11.82
CA ASN A 84 3.99 0.31 11.62
C ASN A 84 4.19 1.34 10.51
N CYS A 85 3.09 1.82 9.92
CA CYS A 85 3.14 2.81 8.88
C CYS A 85 3.85 4.09 9.35
N PRO A 86 4.78 4.64 8.54
CA PRO A 86 5.32 5.96 8.79
C PRO A 86 4.23 7.04 8.81
N GLN A 87 4.43 8.09 9.59
CA GLN A 87 3.51 9.24 9.63
C GLN A 87 3.67 10.07 8.35
N CYS A 88 2.94 9.72 7.30
CA CYS A 88 2.94 10.44 6.04
C CYS A 88 2.29 11.83 6.20
N LEU A 89 3.03 12.87 5.82
CA LEU A 89 2.57 14.26 5.88
C LEU A 89 1.94 14.68 4.54
N ASN A 90 1.28 15.84 4.56
CA ASN A 90 0.78 16.52 3.35
C ASN A 90 -0.10 15.64 2.42
N GLY A 91 -0.88 14.73 3.01
CA GLY A 91 -1.77 13.84 2.26
C GLY A 91 -1.10 12.63 1.64
N GLY A 92 0.19 12.37 1.95
CA GLY A 92 0.87 11.14 1.54
C GLY A 92 0.16 9.89 2.07
N LYS A 93 0.13 8.85 1.26
CA LYS A 93 -0.53 7.57 1.57
C LYS A 93 0.50 6.52 1.97
N CYS A 94 0.16 5.70 2.95
CA CYS A 94 0.99 4.56 3.31
C CYS A 94 0.83 3.42 2.32
N GLU A 95 1.92 2.99 1.70
CA GLU A 95 1.90 1.88 0.75
C GLU A 95 3.02 0.87 1.00
N ALA A 96 2.72 -0.39 0.71
CA ALA A 96 3.70 -1.46 0.71
C ALA A 96 4.55 -1.39 -0.56
N MET A 97 5.87 -1.28 -0.40
CA MET A 97 6.83 -1.37 -1.50
C MET A 97 7.79 -2.52 -1.23
N GLY A 98 7.46 -3.70 -1.75
CA GLY A 98 8.19 -4.91 -1.40
C GLY A 98 8.08 -5.18 0.11
N TYR A 99 9.22 -5.36 0.78
CA TYR A 99 9.30 -5.71 2.20
C TYR A 99 9.31 -4.48 3.13
N GLU A 100 8.95 -3.31 2.63
CA GLU A 100 8.94 -2.05 3.40
C GLU A 100 7.59 -1.35 3.27
N LEU A 101 7.23 -0.58 4.30
CA LEU A 101 6.12 0.38 4.26
C LEU A 101 6.68 1.77 4.04
N ILE A 102 6.20 2.46 3.00
CA ILE A 102 6.67 3.78 2.61
C ILE A 102 5.52 4.78 2.51
N CYS A 103 5.84 6.07 2.50
CA CYS A 103 4.90 7.10 2.10
C CYS A 103 4.93 7.29 0.58
N ASP A 104 3.83 6.97 -0.08
CA ASP A 104 3.53 7.40 -1.44
C ASP A 104 3.06 8.86 -1.41
N CYS A 105 3.90 9.76 -1.92
CA CYS A 105 3.66 11.20 -1.86
C CYS A 105 2.79 11.67 -3.02
N ILE A 106 1.83 12.53 -2.71
CA ILE A 106 0.97 13.13 -3.73
C ILE A 106 1.67 14.32 -4.42
N GLY A 107 1.54 14.40 -5.74
CA GLY A 107 1.99 15.55 -6.53
C GLY A 107 3.47 15.92 -6.32
N GLN A 108 3.72 17.14 -5.86
CA GLN A 108 5.07 17.73 -5.74
C GLN A 108 5.72 17.53 -4.36
N TRP A 109 5.10 16.75 -3.48
CA TRP A 109 5.70 16.38 -2.19
C TRP A 109 6.71 15.25 -2.37
N THR A 110 7.79 15.31 -1.60
CA THR A 110 8.92 14.37 -1.62
C THR A 110 9.45 14.13 -0.20
N GLY A 111 10.46 13.24 -0.11
CA GLY A 111 11.06 12.84 1.15
C GLY A 111 10.34 11.63 1.78
N THR A 112 10.99 11.02 2.76
CA THR A 112 10.53 9.76 3.38
C THR A 112 9.13 9.85 4.02
N PHE A 113 8.73 11.02 4.47
CA PHE A 113 7.44 11.29 5.11
C PHE A 113 6.60 12.30 4.33
N CYS A 114 6.93 12.56 3.06
CA CYS A 114 6.29 13.61 2.25
C CYS A 114 6.38 15.02 2.87
N GLN A 115 7.46 15.28 3.59
CA GLN A 115 7.68 16.53 4.32
C GLN A 115 8.36 17.63 3.49
N GLU A 116 8.91 17.28 2.33
CA GLU A 116 9.65 18.19 1.46
C GLU A 116 8.83 18.53 0.22
N SER A 117 8.98 19.74 -0.31
CA SER A 117 8.34 20.13 -1.56
C SER A 117 9.39 20.41 -2.62
N GLN A 118 9.16 19.92 -3.85
CA GLN A 118 9.95 20.38 -5.00
C GLN A 118 9.56 21.78 -5.48
N CYS A 119 8.40 22.27 -5.07
CA CYS A 119 7.98 23.64 -5.37
C CYS A 119 8.72 24.63 -4.47
N THR A 120 9.44 25.57 -5.09
CA THR A 120 10.14 26.64 -4.39
C THR A 120 9.63 28.01 -4.87
N SER A 121 9.61 29.03 -4.00
CA SER A 121 9.20 30.38 -4.44
C SER A 121 10.14 30.99 -5.49
N TYR A 122 11.34 30.41 -5.68
CA TYR A 122 12.22 30.79 -6.78
C TYR A 122 11.58 30.52 -8.15
N ASP A 123 10.87 29.38 -8.28
CA ASP A 123 10.17 29.00 -9.50
C ASP A 123 9.01 29.95 -9.83
N CYS A 124 8.49 30.66 -8.82
CA CYS A 124 7.40 31.63 -8.94
C CYS A 124 7.85 33.10 -9.11
N GLY A 125 9.15 33.37 -9.24
CA GLY A 125 9.66 34.74 -9.40
C GLY A 125 9.28 35.65 -8.22
N PHE A 126 8.35 36.59 -8.45
CA PHE A 126 7.81 37.48 -7.40
C PHE A 126 6.54 36.95 -6.71
N GLY A 127 6.13 35.72 -7.01
CA GLY A 127 5.03 35.01 -6.36
C GLY A 127 5.48 34.07 -5.25
N ASP A 128 4.52 33.66 -4.43
CA ASP A 128 4.73 32.66 -3.39
C ASP A 128 4.30 31.28 -3.93
N CYS A 129 5.14 30.25 -3.79
CA CYS A 129 4.76 28.89 -4.15
C CYS A 129 3.74 28.33 -3.13
N TYR A 130 2.68 27.72 -3.63
CA TYR A 130 1.67 27.03 -2.85
C TYR A 130 1.44 25.63 -3.41
N ILE A 131 1.32 24.63 -2.53
CA ILE A 131 0.93 23.28 -2.93
C ILE A 131 -0.48 23.01 -2.42
N GLU A 132 -1.36 22.60 -3.32
CA GLU A 132 -2.72 22.19 -2.98
C GLU A 132 -2.68 20.90 -2.14
N PRO A 133 -3.20 20.91 -0.90
CA PRO A 133 -3.04 19.80 0.04
C PRO A 133 -3.83 18.53 -0.33
N VAL A 134 -4.72 18.61 -1.33
CA VAL A 134 -5.59 17.48 -1.72
C VAL A 134 -4.98 16.64 -2.84
N ASN A 135 -4.34 17.28 -3.83
CA ASN A 135 -3.78 16.59 -5.00
C ASN A 135 -2.27 16.83 -5.17
N GLY A 136 -1.65 17.65 -4.32
CA GLY A 136 -0.23 17.96 -4.38
C GLY A 136 0.18 18.86 -5.55
N THR A 137 -0.77 19.54 -6.21
CA THR A 137 -0.47 20.42 -7.35
C THR A 137 0.18 21.70 -6.86
N ALA A 138 1.33 22.06 -7.45
CA ALA A 138 2.00 23.31 -7.19
C ALA A 138 1.39 24.46 -8.01
N GLN A 139 1.25 25.63 -7.39
CA GLN A 139 0.72 26.85 -8.00
C GLN A 139 1.50 28.06 -7.48
N CYS A 140 1.67 29.07 -8.34
CA CYS A 140 2.22 30.35 -7.92
C CYS A 140 1.11 31.31 -7.50
N LEU A 141 1.15 31.74 -6.24
CA LEU A 141 0.29 32.80 -5.73
C LEU A 141 0.93 34.16 -6.01
N CYS A 142 0.48 34.78 -7.09
CA CYS A 142 1.02 36.05 -7.57
C CYS A 142 0.39 37.25 -6.83
N ARG A 143 1.22 38.22 -6.45
CA ARG A 143 0.73 39.50 -5.90
C ARG A 143 0.27 40.41 -7.04
N ASP A 144 -0.87 41.09 -6.87
CA ASP A 144 -1.51 41.92 -7.92
C ASP A 144 -0.56 42.88 -8.66
N ARG A 145 0.42 43.46 -7.94
CA ARG A 145 1.39 44.41 -8.53
C ARG A 145 2.47 43.77 -9.41
N TYR A 146 2.63 42.45 -9.37
CA TYR A 146 3.68 41.71 -10.08
C TYR A 146 3.14 40.53 -10.88
N VAL A 147 1.85 40.51 -11.21
CA VAL A 147 1.21 39.41 -11.96
C VAL A 147 1.91 39.13 -13.29
N ASN A 148 2.44 40.16 -13.96
CA ASN A 148 3.16 40.01 -15.23
C ASN A 148 4.60 39.44 -15.08
N TYR A 149 5.10 39.32 -13.85
CA TYR A 149 6.44 38.79 -13.53
C TYR A 149 6.38 37.50 -12.71
N CYS A 150 5.19 36.90 -12.64
CA CYS A 150 4.91 35.68 -11.92
C CYS A 150 4.48 34.63 -12.96
N PRO A 151 5.28 33.58 -13.20
CA PRO A 151 4.92 32.54 -14.15
C PRO A 151 3.73 31.71 -13.64
N GLU A 152 2.90 31.23 -14.55
CA GLU A 152 1.96 30.14 -14.26
C GLU A 152 2.75 28.82 -14.24
N MET A 153 2.46 27.95 -13.26
CA MET A 153 3.07 26.62 -13.10
C MET A 153 2.31 25.55 -13.87
#